data_AF-A0A814RFI6-F1
#
_entry.id   AF-A0A814RFI6-F1
#
_cell.length_a   1.000
_cell.length_b   1.000
_cell.length_c   1.000
_cell.angle_alpha   90.00
_cell.angle_beta   90.00
_cell.angle_gamma   90.00
#
_symmetry.space_group_name_H-M   'P 1'
#
loop_
_entity.id
_entity.type
_entity.pdbx_description
1 polymer ?
#
loop_
_entity_poly.entity_id
_entity_poly.type
_entity_poly.pdbx_seq_one_letter_code
_entity_poly.pdbx_strand_id
1 'polypeptide(L)'
;MIASKVTFNTENLNKNIEDIWCTIKAGSETLLIGCIYCPIINHFANEVSICIDQACKEYNERNLNGMLVCGDFNCSNLKWNEDGDWYFNRISDGEQEFLDVVNKNFLDQNLSVPTFQLNDQVQKSFLDLVFTESNTKITNLETGPVLGELSRGHLTMTLSYLFKNNKNFHNQFKREKKFNYKNGIYALINKFLSDIDWD
;
A
#
# COMPACT_ATOMS: atom_id res chain seq x y z
N MET A 1 -6.85 20.04 -20.18
CA MET A 1 -5.46 19.89 -19.73
C MET A 1 -5.32 20.68 -18.45
N ILE A 2 -5.42 20.03 -17.28
CA ILE A 2 -5.21 20.72 -16.00
C ILE A 2 -3.70 20.85 -15.85
N ALA A 3 -3.18 22.07 -15.77
CA ALA A 3 -1.77 22.30 -15.48
C ALA A 3 -1.48 21.78 -14.06
N SER A 4 -0.85 20.61 -13.97
CA SER A 4 -0.27 20.10 -12.74
C SER A 4 1.07 20.79 -12.55
N LYS A 5 1.20 21.62 -11.50
CA LYS A 5 2.51 22.11 -11.09
C LYS A 5 3.11 21.03 -10.19
N VAL A 6 4.00 20.23 -10.75
CA VAL A 6 4.77 19.27 -9.97
C VAL A 6 5.87 20.05 -9.25
N THR A 7 5.86 20.04 -7.92
CA THR A 7 6.93 20.64 -7.12
C THR A 7 7.70 19.52 -6.45
N PHE A 8 8.90 19.25 -6.94
CA PHE A 8 9.76 18.26 -6.32
C PHE A 8 10.48 18.89 -5.14
N ASN A 9 10.00 18.61 -3.93
CA ASN A 9 10.79 18.77 -2.72
C ASN A 9 11.19 17.36 -2.31
N THR A 10 12.43 16.97 -2.64
CA THR A 10 12.96 15.66 -2.30
C THR A 10 13.61 15.72 -0.94
N GLU A 11 13.10 14.92 -0.01
CA GLU A 11 13.69 14.72 1.30
C GLU A 11 13.87 13.22 1.50
N ASN A 12 15.05 12.81 1.96
CA ASN A 12 15.25 11.46 2.47
C ASN A 12 14.85 11.48 3.94
N LEU A 13 13.86 10.67 4.32
CA LEU A 13 13.42 10.61 5.72
C LEU A 13 14.31 9.67 6.53
N ASN A 14 15.04 8.76 5.87
CA ASN A 14 15.92 7.81 6.54
C ASN A 14 17.23 7.59 5.75
N LYS A 15 18.33 7.36 6.46
CA LYS A 15 19.66 7.15 5.84
C LYS A 15 19.98 5.68 5.55
N ASN A 16 19.23 4.75 6.15
CA ASN A 16 19.48 3.31 6.05
C ASN A 16 18.71 2.64 4.91
N ILE A 17 17.63 3.28 4.45
CA ILE A 17 16.84 2.87 3.29
C ILE A 17 16.95 3.93 2.20
N GLU A 18 16.66 3.54 0.97
CA GLU A 18 16.59 4.49 -0.14
C GLU A 18 15.12 4.93 -0.28
N ASP A 19 14.84 6.20 0.03
CA ASP A 19 13.51 6.76 -0.12
C ASP A 19 13.53 8.10 -0.86
N ILE A 20 12.47 8.40 -1.60
CA ILE A 20 12.26 9.69 -2.24
C ILE A 20 10.82 10.10 -2.00
N TRP A 21 10.64 11.28 -1.42
CA TRP A 21 9.34 11.89 -1.22
C TRP A 21 9.19 13.12 -2.11
N CYS A 22 7.98 13.38 -2.59
CA CYS A 22 7.67 14.62 -3.30
C CYS A 22 6.20 14.99 -3.12
N THR A 23 5.87 16.25 -3.42
CA THR A 23 4.49 16.74 -3.37
C THR A 23 4.02 17.15 -4.76
N ILE A 24 3.00 16.49 -5.28
CA ILE A 24 2.39 16.86 -6.56
C ILE A 24 1.18 17.74 -6.32
N LYS A 25 1.13 18.91 -6.98
CA LYS A 25 -0.05 19.79 -6.96
C LYS A 25 -0.81 19.70 -8.29
N ALA A 26 -2.05 19.23 -8.23
CA ALA A 26 -2.97 19.13 -9.35
C ALA A 26 -4.20 20.01 -9.07
N GLY A 27 -4.23 21.21 -9.66
CA GLY A 27 -5.28 22.20 -9.36
C GLY A 27 -5.25 22.64 -7.90
N SER A 28 -6.38 22.42 -7.19
CA SER A 28 -6.50 22.71 -5.75
C SER A 28 -5.99 21.58 -4.86
N GLU A 29 -5.73 20.40 -5.42
CA GLU A 29 -5.35 19.23 -4.65
C GLU A 29 -3.84 19.00 -4.62
N THR A 30 -3.39 18.49 -3.49
CA THR A 30 -1.98 18.26 -3.18
C THR A 30 -1.83 16.82 -2.70
N LEU A 31 -0.99 16.06 -3.40
CA LEU A 31 -0.72 14.64 -3.17
C LEU A 31 0.73 14.48 -2.67
N LEU A 32 0.90 13.80 -1.54
CA LEU A 32 2.20 13.32 -1.09
C LEU A 32 2.52 11.99 -1.78
N ILE A 33 3.68 11.88 -2.40
CA ILE A 33 4.14 10.64 -3.03
C ILE A 33 5.47 10.25 -2.43
N GLY A 34 5.56 9.02 -1.93
CA GLY A 34 6.79 8.38 -1.50
C GLY A 34 7.11 7.16 -2.37
N CYS A 35 8.39 7.01 -2.73
CA CYS A 35 8.94 5.79 -3.30
C CYS A 35 10.00 5.24 -2.35
N ILE A 36 9.87 3.99 -1.91
CA ILE A 36 10.78 3.34 -0.96
C ILE A 36 11.41 2.12 -1.61
N TYR A 37 12.73 1.99 -1.49
CA TYR A 37 13.48 0.79 -1.83
C TYR A 37 14.21 0.27 -0.59
N CYS A 38 13.87 -0.96 -0.20
CA CYS A 38 14.47 -1.67 0.92
C CYS A 38 15.34 -2.82 0.37
N PRO A 39 16.68 -2.78 0.54
CA PRO A 39 17.54 -3.87 0.09
C PRO A 39 17.28 -5.21 0.80
N ILE A 40 17.32 -6.32 0.05
CA ILE A 40 17.08 -7.70 0.53
C ILE A 40 17.95 -8.10 1.75
N ILE A 41 19.15 -7.51 1.88
CA ILE A 41 20.21 -8.03 2.76
C ILE A 41 19.99 -7.68 4.24
N ASN A 42 19.22 -6.63 4.55
CA ASN A 42 19.33 -5.97 5.85
C ASN A 42 18.04 -5.89 6.69
N HIS A 43 16.95 -6.55 6.31
CA HIS A 43 15.70 -6.58 7.10
C HIS A 43 15.27 -5.21 7.68
N PHE A 44 15.33 -4.15 6.86
CA PHE A 44 15.08 -2.76 7.30
C PHE A 44 13.60 -2.40 7.48
N ALA A 45 12.77 -3.37 7.87
CA ALA A 45 11.34 -3.14 8.04
C ALA A 45 11.05 -2.08 9.13
N ASN A 46 11.89 -1.96 10.16
CA ASN A 46 11.79 -0.90 11.17
C ASN A 46 12.02 0.48 10.56
N GLU A 47 13.06 0.64 9.73
CA GLU A 47 13.37 1.91 9.09
C GLU A 47 12.30 2.34 8.08
N VAL A 48 11.73 1.38 7.36
CA VAL A 48 10.54 1.58 6.53
C VAL A 48 9.38 2.07 7.40
N SER A 49 9.15 1.44 8.55
CA SER A 49 8.08 1.82 9.48
C SER A 49 8.21 3.27 9.95
N ILE A 50 9.42 3.68 10.34
CA ILE A 50 9.72 5.05 10.76
C ILE A 50 9.46 6.04 9.61
N CYS A 51 9.92 5.71 8.40
CA CYS A 51 9.75 6.53 7.21
C CYS A 51 8.26 6.75 6.88
N ILE A 52 7.45 5.68 6.88
CA ILE A 52 6.01 5.77 6.63
C ILE A 52 5.29 6.54 7.74
N ASP A 53 5.60 6.29 9.02
CA ASP A 53 4.94 7.00 10.13
C ASP A 53 5.25 8.51 10.08
N GLN A 54 6.47 8.89 9.69
CA GLN A 54 6.84 10.29 9.49
C GLN A 54 6.09 10.92 8.31
N ALA A 55 6.03 10.25 7.17
CA ALA A 55 5.27 10.73 6.02
C ALA A 55 3.77 10.88 6.35
N CYS A 56 3.20 9.96 7.14
CA CYS A 56 1.82 10.06 7.61
C CYS A 56 1.61 11.27 8.53
N LYS A 57 2.57 11.59 9.41
CA LYS A 57 2.52 12.80 10.24
C LYS A 57 2.52 14.04 9.36
N GLU A 58 3.43 14.14 8.41
CA GLU A 58 3.49 15.28 7.49
C GLU A 58 2.22 15.43 6.65
N TYR A 59 1.69 14.32 6.14
CA TYR A 59 0.42 14.27 5.41
C TYR A 59 -0.72 14.89 6.23
N ASN A 60 -0.82 14.53 7.51
CA ASN A 60 -1.85 15.02 8.42
C ASN A 60 -1.61 16.48 8.85
N GLU A 61 -0.39 16.84 9.24
CA GLU A 61 -0.03 18.19 9.70
C GLU A 61 -0.19 19.24 8.61
N ARG A 62 0.14 18.87 7.35
CA ARG A 62 -0.03 19.75 6.18
C ARG A 62 -1.43 19.68 5.58
N ASN A 63 -2.31 18.85 6.13
CA ASN A 63 -3.68 18.63 5.68
C ASN A 63 -3.76 18.38 4.16
N LEU A 64 -2.96 17.44 3.68
CA LEU A 64 -2.86 17.12 2.25
C LEU A 64 -4.12 16.36 1.76
N ASN A 65 -4.34 16.36 0.44
CA ASN A 65 -5.56 15.82 -0.13
C ASN A 65 -5.50 14.31 -0.37
N GLY A 66 -4.30 13.77 -0.55
CA GLY A 66 -4.05 12.36 -0.76
C GLY A 66 -2.61 11.95 -0.48
N MET A 67 -2.39 10.64 -0.33
CA MET A 67 -1.08 10.03 -0.15
C MET A 67 -0.93 8.78 -1.02
N LEU A 68 0.26 8.61 -1.59
CA LEU A 68 0.66 7.42 -2.32
C LEU A 68 2.05 7.02 -1.82
N VAL A 69 2.21 5.81 -1.29
CA VAL A 69 3.52 5.26 -0.96
C VAL A 69 3.69 4.00 -1.78
N CYS A 70 4.75 3.89 -2.55
CA CYS A 70 5.02 2.70 -3.34
C CYS A 70 6.49 2.32 -3.31
N GLY A 71 6.81 1.15 -3.86
CA GLY A 71 8.18 0.71 -4.09
C GLY A 71 8.40 -0.73 -3.67
N ASP A 72 9.66 -1.15 -3.63
CA ASP A 72 10.07 -2.51 -3.28
C ASP A 72 10.46 -2.56 -1.80
N PHE A 73 9.62 -3.22 -1.01
CA PHE A 73 9.74 -3.26 0.45
C PHE A 73 10.57 -4.45 0.94
N ASN A 74 10.77 -5.47 0.10
CA ASN A 74 11.47 -6.72 0.43
C ASN A 74 11.08 -7.35 1.78
N CYS A 75 9.84 -7.14 2.23
CA CYS A 75 9.27 -7.73 3.45
C CYS A 75 8.82 -9.18 3.17
N SER A 76 9.80 -10.07 3.02
CA SER A 76 9.57 -11.40 2.44
C SER A 76 8.75 -12.36 3.30
N ASN A 77 8.68 -12.18 4.63
CA ASN A 77 7.84 -13.04 5.49
C ASN A 77 6.40 -12.53 5.54
N LEU A 78 6.18 -11.24 5.25
CA LEU A 78 4.87 -10.66 5.14
C LEU A 78 4.28 -10.93 3.75
N LYS A 79 3.22 -11.75 3.66
CA LYS A 79 2.55 -12.00 2.38
C LYS A 79 1.23 -11.26 2.31
N TRP A 80 0.94 -10.76 1.12
CA TRP A 80 -0.28 -10.06 0.75
C TRP A 80 -1.07 -10.90 -0.24
N ASN A 81 -2.40 -10.88 -0.12
CA ASN A 81 -3.30 -11.49 -1.08
C ASN A 81 -3.85 -10.44 -2.06
N GLU A 82 -4.65 -10.90 -3.02
CA GLU A 82 -5.21 -10.05 -4.08
C GLU A 82 -6.23 -9.03 -3.55
N ASP A 83 -6.77 -9.24 -2.34
CA ASP A 83 -7.68 -8.31 -1.66
C ASP A 83 -6.94 -7.19 -0.90
N GLY A 84 -5.60 -7.22 -0.86
CA GLY A 84 -4.78 -6.29 -0.08
C GLY A 84 -4.69 -6.66 1.40
N ASP A 85 -5.13 -7.86 1.79
CA ASP A 85 -5.00 -8.37 3.15
C ASP A 85 -3.70 -9.16 3.32
N TRP A 86 -3.14 -9.11 4.53
CA TRP A 86 -1.93 -9.87 4.86
C TRP A 86 -2.24 -11.19 5.56
N TYR A 87 -1.39 -12.20 5.32
CA TYR A 87 -1.47 -13.53 5.92
C TYR A 87 -0.08 -14.05 6.35
N PHE A 88 -0.05 -15.15 7.12
CA PHE A 88 1.08 -15.81 7.82
C PHE A 88 1.27 -15.50 9.32
N ASN A 89 1.77 -16.50 10.05
CA ASN A 89 1.96 -16.50 11.51
C ASN A 89 3.42 -16.26 11.97
N ARG A 90 4.40 -16.22 11.05
CA ARG A 90 5.81 -15.99 11.40
C ARG A 90 6.37 -14.83 10.57
N ILE A 91 6.13 -13.62 11.04
CA ILE A 91 6.77 -12.41 10.55
C ILE A 91 7.87 -11.99 11.53
N SER A 92 8.88 -11.26 11.05
CA SER A 92 9.89 -10.69 11.94
C SER A 92 9.29 -9.56 12.80
N ASP A 93 9.94 -9.22 13.91
CA ASP A 93 9.52 -8.10 14.76
C ASP A 93 9.40 -6.79 13.96
N GLY A 94 10.29 -6.58 12.98
CA GLY A 94 10.22 -5.39 12.16
C GLY A 94 9.13 -5.39 11.10
N GLU A 95 8.78 -6.55 10.55
CA GLU A 95 7.61 -6.67 9.68
C GLU A 95 6.31 -6.50 10.48
N GLN A 96 6.30 -6.88 11.76
CA GLN A 96 5.19 -6.60 12.67
C GLN A 96 5.08 -5.11 12.96
N GLU A 97 6.19 -4.41 13.26
CA GLU A 97 6.19 -2.96 13.44
C GLU A 97 5.70 -2.22 12.19
N PHE A 98 6.12 -2.68 11.02
CA PHE A 98 5.65 -2.16 9.73
C PHE A 98 4.14 -2.31 9.58
N LEU A 99 3.59 -3.49 9.86
CA LEU A 99 2.15 -3.71 9.85
C LEU A 99 1.43 -2.83 10.87
N ASP A 100 1.97 -2.66 12.06
CA ASP A 100 1.37 -1.82 13.10
C ASP A 100 1.31 -0.37 12.64
N VAL A 101 2.36 0.14 11.97
CA VAL A 101 2.37 1.49 11.38
C VAL A 101 1.35 1.62 10.24
N VAL A 102 1.28 0.65 9.33
CA VAL A 102 0.28 0.63 8.24
C VAL A 102 -1.14 0.68 8.81
N ASN A 103 -1.44 -0.15 9.79
CA ASN A 103 -2.75 -0.23 10.42
C ASN A 103 -3.10 1.02 11.23
N LYS A 104 -2.15 1.51 12.04
CA LYS A 104 -2.29 2.72 12.86
C LYS A 104 -2.61 3.95 12.00
N ASN A 105 -2.00 4.03 10.82
CA ASN A 105 -2.19 5.14 9.89
C ASN A 105 -3.32 4.92 8.86
N PHE A 106 -4.09 3.84 9.01
CA PHE A 106 -5.22 3.49 8.13
C PHE A 106 -4.83 3.43 6.65
N LEU A 107 -3.65 2.88 6.35
CA LEU A 107 -3.20 2.72 4.98
C LEU A 107 -3.75 1.44 4.37
N ASP A 108 -4.36 1.59 3.20
CA ASP A 108 -4.85 0.47 2.42
C ASP A 108 -3.75 0.04 1.43
N GLN A 109 -3.42 -1.25 1.40
CA GLN A 109 -2.60 -1.84 0.34
C GLN A 109 -3.49 -2.00 -0.91
N ASN A 110 -3.01 -1.56 -2.08
CA ASN A 110 -3.79 -1.44 -3.31
C ASN A 110 -3.32 -2.34 -4.47
N LEU A 111 -2.27 -3.15 -4.29
CA LEU A 111 -1.85 -4.08 -5.34
C LEU A 111 -2.58 -5.41 -5.19
N SER A 112 -3.38 -5.74 -6.20
CA SER A 112 -4.05 -7.03 -6.33
C SER A 112 -3.30 -8.02 -7.21
N VAL A 113 -2.20 -7.59 -7.84
CA VAL A 113 -1.41 -8.42 -8.75
C VAL A 113 0.04 -8.53 -8.27
N PRO A 114 0.66 -9.72 -8.38
CA PRO A 114 2.06 -9.88 -8.05
C PRO A 114 2.98 -9.15 -9.03
N THR A 115 4.14 -8.72 -8.56
CA THR A 115 4.98 -7.72 -9.22
C THR A 115 6.38 -8.20 -9.57
N PHE A 116 6.77 -9.41 -9.17
CA PHE A 116 8.06 -10.01 -9.53
C PHE A 116 7.85 -11.31 -10.29
N GLN A 117 8.57 -11.48 -11.40
CA GLN A 117 8.59 -12.71 -12.19
C GLN A 117 9.88 -13.48 -11.91
N LEU A 118 9.77 -14.73 -11.42
CA LEU A 118 10.93 -15.60 -11.21
C LEU A 118 11.40 -16.32 -12.48
N ASN A 119 10.45 -16.78 -13.30
CA ASN A 119 10.60 -17.39 -14.61
C ASN A 119 9.31 -17.12 -15.39
N ASP A 120 9.31 -17.24 -16.72
CA ASP A 120 8.15 -17.01 -17.61
C ASP A 120 6.83 -17.47 -16.98
N GLN A 121 6.05 -16.50 -16.47
CA GLN A 121 4.70 -16.67 -15.92
C GLN A 121 4.53 -17.57 -14.68
N VAL A 122 5.59 -18.10 -14.05
CA VAL A 122 5.45 -19.24 -13.12
C VAL A 122 5.44 -18.88 -11.62
N GLN A 123 6.10 -17.81 -11.16
CA GLN A 123 6.01 -17.40 -9.74
C GLN A 123 6.13 -15.90 -9.56
N LYS A 124 5.36 -15.43 -8.58
CA LYS A 124 4.78 -14.10 -8.53
C LYS A 124 4.74 -13.67 -7.05
N SER A 125 5.59 -12.72 -6.64
CA SER A 125 5.60 -12.19 -5.26
C SER A 125 5.05 -10.76 -5.20
N PHE A 126 4.46 -10.41 -4.05
CA PHE A 126 4.02 -9.05 -3.68
C PHE A 126 5.07 -8.39 -2.77
N LEU A 127 6.30 -8.24 -3.27
CA LEU A 127 7.35 -7.53 -2.52
C LEU A 127 7.33 -6.04 -2.83
N ASP A 128 6.92 -5.69 -4.04
CA ASP A 128 6.49 -4.34 -4.34
C ASP A 128 5.10 -4.11 -3.75
N LEU A 129 4.90 -2.99 -3.07
CA LEU A 129 3.64 -2.63 -2.43
C LEU A 129 3.22 -1.22 -2.86
N VAL A 130 1.91 -0.97 -2.87
CA VAL A 130 1.34 0.36 -3.07
C VAL A 130 0.34 0.62 -1.96
N PHE A 131 0.62 1.60 -1.12
CA PHE A 131 -0.25 2.08 -0.07
C PHE A 131 -0.86 3.43 -0.42
N THR A 132 -2.12 3.61 -0.04
CA THR A 132 -2.80 4.90 -0.09
C THR A 132 -3.68 5.09 1.13
N GLU A 133 -4.20 6.29 1.33
CA GLU A 133 -5.11 6.59 2.44
C GLU A 133 -6.53 6.00 2.26
N SER A 134 -6.81 5.34 1.13
CA SER A 134 -8.07 4.64 0.86
C SER A 134 -7.94 3.72 -0.35
N ASN A 135 -8.47 2.51 -0.24
CA ASN A 135 -8.43 1.49 -1.31
C ASN A 135 -9.17 1.85 -2.61
N THR A 136 -9.83 3.01 -2.64
CA THR A 136 -10.55 3.54 -3.81
C THR A 136 -9.70 4.52 -4.62
N LYS A 137 -8.48 4.80 -4.18
CA LYS A 137 -7.61 5.81 -4.81
C LYS A 137 -6.88 5.28 -6.03
N ILE A 138 -6.60 3.99 -6.09
CA ILE A 138 -5.95 3.37 -7.23
C ILE A 138 -7.01 2.79 -8.18
N THR A 139 -6.86 3.09 -9.47
CA THR A 139 -7.68 2.56 -10.56
C THR A 139 -6.77 2.20 -11.74
N ASN A 140 -7.27 1.38 -12.68
CA ASN A 140 -6.53 0.97 -13.88
C ASN A 140 -5.13 0.43 -13.56
N LEU A 141 -5.03 -0.44 -12.55
CA LEU A 141 -3.77 -1.11 -12.22
C LEU A 141 -3.46 -2.14 -13.30
N GLU A 142 -2.35 -1.93 -13.99
CA GLU A 142 -1.87 -2.81 -15.06
C GLU A 142 -0.40 -3.16 -14.82
N THR A 143 -0.06 -4.43 -15.03
CA THR A 143 1.34 -4.88 -15.07
C THR A 143 1.81 -4.98 -16.51
N GLY A 144 2.98 -4.40 -16.76
CA GLY A 144 3.68 -4.48 -18.03
C GLY A 144 4.79 -5.53 -18.02
N PRO A 145 5.71 -5.49 -18.99
CA PRO A 145 6.81 -6.44 -19.08
C PRO A 145 7.77 -6.31 -17.90
N VAL A 146 8.59 -7.35 -17.73
CA VAL A 146 9.76 -7.34 -16.83
C VAL A 146 10.70 -6.20 -17.24
N LEU A 147 11.16 -5.44 -16.26
CA LEU A 147 12.15 -4.39 -16.47
C LEU A 147 13.42 -4.97 -17.12
N GLY A 148 13.87 -4.32 -18.18
CA GLY A 148 15.07 -4.73 -18.92
C GLY A 148 14.89 -5.92 -19.88
N GLU A 149 13.65 -6.28 -20.24
CA GLU A 149 13.34 -7.39 -21.16
C GLU A 149 13.93 -8.75 -20.72
N LEU A 150 14.05 -8.95 -19.41
CA LEU A 150 14.59 -10.18 -18.83
C LEU A 150 13.50 -11.24 -18.66
N SER A 151 13.89 -12.53 -18.65
CA SER A 151 12.99 -13.63 -18.26
C SER A 151 12.65 -13.65 -16.76
N ARG A 152 13.35 -12.83 -15.97
CA ARG A 152 13.24 -12.73 -14.51
C ARG A 152 13.46 -11.30 -14.02
N GLY A 153 12.59 -10.79 -13.17
CA GLY A 153 12.73 -9.46 -12.54
C GLY A 153 11.40 -8.82 -12.14
N HIS A 154 11.45 -7.55 -11.75
CA HIS A 154 10.26 -6.76 -11.42
C HIS A 154 9.48 -6.42 -12.70
N LEU A 155 8.16 -6.54 -12.62
CA LEU A 155 7.23 -6.09 -13.63
C LEU A 155 7.06 -4.58 -13.53
N THR A 156 6.97 -3.91 -14.67
CA THR A 156 6.53 -2.52 -14.72
C THR A 156 5.07 -2.42 -14.25
N MET A 157 4.72 -1.34 -13.57
CA MET A 157 3.35 -1.10 -13.12
C MET A 157 2.88 0.27 -13.61
N THR A 158 1.67 0.29 -14.15
CA THR A 158 0.96 1.53 -14.47
C THR A 158 -0.31 1.58 -13.63
N LEU A 159 -0.59 2.74 -13.05
CA LEU A 159 -1.78 2.96 -12.23
C LEU A 159 -2.31 4.39 -12.42
N SER A 160 -3.58 4.59 -12.10
CA SER A 160 -4.25 5.89 -12.07
C SER A 160 -4.64 6.24 -10.64
N TYR A 161 -4.21 7.41 -10.15
CA TYR A 161 -4.57 7.93 -8.83
C TYR A 161 -5.77 8.87 -8.90
N LEU A 162 -6.80 8.63 -8.08
CA LEU A 162 -8.04 9.41 -8.06
C LEU A 162 -7.99 10.57 -7.04
N PHE A 163 -8.03 11.78 -7.56
CA PHE A 163 -8.19 13.01 -6.78
C PHE A 163 -9.65 13.22 -6.30
N LYS A 164 -9.84 13.81 -5.12
CA LYS A 164 -11.16 13.96 -4.45
C LYS A 164 -12.12 14.87 -5.22
N ASN A 165 -11.64 15.90 -5.93
CA ASN A 165 -12.49 16.88 -6.62
C ASN A 165 -12.84 16.51 -8.07
N ASN A 166 -12.82 15.24 -8.44
CA ASN A 166 -13.49 14.79 -9.66
C ASN A 166 -15.02 14.78 -9.46
N LYS A 167 -15.63 15.97 -9.46
CA LYS A 167 -17.09 16.18 -9.37
C LYS A 167 -17.91 15.47 -10.47
N ASN A 168 -17.24 14.80 -11.42
CA ASN A 168 -17.86 14.01 -12.48
C ASN A 168 -17.89 12.48 -12.23
N PHE A 169 -17.38 11.97 -11.10
CA PHE A 169 -17.38 10.53 -10.80
C PHE A 169 -18.26 10.11 -9.61
N HIS A 170 -19.09 11.01 -9.09
CA HIS A 170 -19.81 10.80 -7.83
C HIS A 170 -20.97 9.79 -7.84
N ASN A 171 -21.21 9.06 -8.94
CA ASN A 171 -22.42 8.25 -9.07
C ASN A 171 -22.23 6.73 -9.19
N GLN A 172 -21.08 6.14 -8.82
CA GLN A 172 -20.98 4.67 -8.97
C GLN A 172 -20.20 3.82 -7.97
N PHE A 173 -19.73 4.35 -6.83
CA PHE A 173 -19.12 3.47 -5.82
C PHE A 173 -19.63 3.79 -4.41
N LYS A 174 -20.82 3.26 -4.10
CA LYS A 174 -21.13 2.90 -2.71
C LYS A 174 -20.25 1.69 -2.38
N ARG A 175 -19.20 1.91 -1.59
CA ARG A 175 -18.39 0.84 -1.00
C ARG A 175 -19.32 -0.01 -0.13
N GLU A 176 -19.38 -1.31 -0.35
CA GLU A 176 -19.95 -2.22 0.64
C GLU A 176 -19.04 -2.20 1.86
N LYS A 177 -19.61 -2.06 3.06
CA LYS A 177 -18.84 -2.15 4.30
C LYS A 177 -18.29 -3.57 4.39
N LYS A 178 -16.97 -3.74 4.23
CA LYS A 178 -16.32 -5.03 4.50
C LYS A 178 -16.18 -5.20 6.01
N PHE A 179 -16.58 -6.37 6.52
CA PHE A 179 -16.37 -6.71 7.93
C PHE A 179 -14.90 -7.05 8.17
N ASN A 180 -14.33 -6.52 9.27
CA ASN A 180 -13.00 -6.92 9.72
C ASN A 180 -13.11 -8.25 10.47
N TYR A 181 -13.00 -9.35 9.73
CA TYR A 181 -13.06 -10.69 10.31
C TYR A 181 -11.87 -10.94 11.24
N LYS A 182 -10.70 -10.38 10.97
CA LYS A 182 -9.49 -10.61 11.79
C LYS A 182 -9.66 -10.21 13.25
N ASN A 183 -10.38 -9.12 13.50
CA ASN A 183 -10.65 -8.60 14.84
C ASN A 183 -12.02 -9.03 15.41
N GLY A 184 -12.66 -10.04 14.80
CA GLY A 184 -13.89 -10.61 15.32
C GLY A 184 -13.69 -11.19 16.73
N ILE A 185 -14.62 -10.92 17.65
CA ILE A 185 -14.62 -11.57 18.96
C ILE A 185 -15.21 -12.98 18.81
N TYR A 186 -14.44 -13.88 18.20
CA TYR A 186 -14.88 -15.22 17.81
C TYR A 186 -15.41 -16.04 18.99
N ALA A 187 -14.91 -15.81 20.20
CA ALA A 187 -15.42 -16.45 21.41
C ALA A 187 -16.91 -16.11 21.68
N LEU A 188 -17.31 -14.85 21.46
CA LEU A 188 -18.72 -14.43 21.62
C LEU A 188 -19.58 -14.93 20.46
N ILE A 189 -19.04 -14.92 19.24
CA ILE A 189 -19.75 -15.43 18.06
C ILE A 189 -20.03 -16.92 18.20
N ASN A 190 -19.02 -17.71 18.58
CA ASN A 190 -19.17 -19.15 18.78
C ASN A 190 -20.14 -19.48 19.93
N LYS A 191 -20.08 -18.71 21.03
CA LYS A 191 -21.05 -18.83 22.13
C LYS A 191 -22.48 -18.54 21.68
N PHE A 192 -22.67 -17.49 20.90
CA PHE A 192 -23.99 -17.17 20.33
C PHE A 192 -24.50 -18.29 19.42
N LEU A 193 -23.65 -18.82 18.53
CA LEU A 193 -24.03 -19.89 17.61
C LEU A 193 -24.34 -21.22 18.31
N SER A 194 -23.70 -21.50 19.44
CA SER A 194 -23.98 -22.70 20.24
C SER A 194 -25.28 -22.62 21.04
N ASP A 195 -25.78 -21.41 21.29
CA ASP A 195 -27.01 -21.16 22.05
C ASP A 195 -28.26 -21.14 21.14
N ILE A 196 -28.08 -21.26 19.82
CA ILE A 196 -29.18 -21.38 18.85
C ILE A 196 -29.58 -22.85 18.72
N ASP A 197 -30.86 -23.13 18.94
CA ASP A 197 -31.47 -24.40 18.56
C ASP A 197 -31.71 -24.41 17.05
N TRP A 198 -31.14 -25.39 16.36
CA TRP A 198 -31.17 -25.49 14.90
C TRP A 198 -32.28 -26.44 14.41
N ASP A 199 -33.04 -27.02 15.33
CA ASP A 199 -34.16 -27.94 15.08
C ASP A 199 -35.53 -27.23 15.07
#